data_AF-A0AAW2HID0-F1
#
_entry.id   AF-A0AAW2HID0-F1
#
_cell.length_a   1.000
_cell.length_b   1.000
_cell.length_c   1.000
_cell.angle_alpha   90.00
_cell.angle_beta   90.00
_cell.angle_gamma   90.00
#
_symmetry.space_group_name_H-M   'P 1'
#
loop_
_entity.id
_entity.type
_entity.pdbx_description
1 polymer ?
#
loop_
_entity_poly.entity_id
_entity_poly.type
_entity_poly.pdbx_seq_one_letter_code
_entity_poly.pdbx_strand_id
1 'polypeptide(L)'
;MDRDKSSGDFPACPPPPPPLPPRLLAGKGIPAVSSCGDFREDDVASLDKAIGRVTDVNLAFRRKPFFSRYTDLRSQLQEGPKCGLVALSIATSKTNFFKSADELFEEALAHGYTTQGEMYSCRNMARLIQKTTEFSTFIIEGGITSHLDCILSCLTNKGFMLVPYDADRNHAPCCKKGHSAHWAVISGVVVFARSEEPGDVRSVHVGGYPACRCSEDGFFAAAETDRPPRIVRDGPRTYLCAEEGDAAAAAEGEIYLAGKQGKSRHLALWSLRELAESNANLTELSEQQKTKNFAVPDGGVAAGLRNQAILLNLR
;
A
#
# COMPACT_ATOMS: atom_id res chain seq x y z
N MET A 1 -48.74 -54.38 -34.09
CA MET A 1 -47.69 -55.37 -34.44
C MET A 1 -47.27 -55.08 -35.89
N ASP A 2 -46.76 -53.89 -36.22
CA ASP A 2 -45.54 -53.20 -35.78
C ASP A 2 -44.23 -53.75 -36.37
N ARG A 3 -43.50 -52.80 -36.98
CA ARG A 3 -42.09 -52.73 -37.39
C ARG A 3 -41.74 -53.33 -38.77
N ASP A 4 -40.97 -52.69 -39.64
CA ASP A 4 -40.28 -51.39 -39.55
C ASP A 4 -39.92 -50.92 -40.97
N LYS A 5 -40.05 -49.61 -41.24
CA LYS A 5 -39.46 -48.89 -42.37
C LYS A 5 -38.88 -47.61 -41.79
N SER A 6 -37.59 -47.38 -42.02
CA SER A 6 -36.98 -46.13 -42.53
C SER A 6 -35.61 -45.88 -41.94
N SER A 7 -34.63 -45.89 -42.82
CA SER A 7 -33.32 -45.28 -42.69
C SER A 7 -33.47 -43.75 -42.64
N GLY A 8 -33.05 -43.13 -41.54
CA GLY A 8 -32.96 -41.69 -41.38
C GLY A 8 -31.51 -41.21 -41.40
N ASP A 9 -31.23 -40.25 -42.27
CA ASP A 9 -30.00 -39.47 -42.41
C ASP A 9 -29.58 -38.77 -41.11
N PHE A 10 -28.28 -38.77 -40.81
CA PHE A 10 -27.65 -37.87 -39.83
C PHE A 10 -27.04 -36.66 -40.56
N PRO A 11 -27.18 -35.42 -40.04
CA PRO A 11 -26.57 -34.26 -40.68
C PRO A 11 -25.05 -34.23 -40.48
N ALA A 12 -24.31 -33.89 -41.54
CA ALA A 12 -22.86 -33.77 -41.57
C ALA A 12 -22.34 -32.56 -40.75
N CYS A 13 -21.16 -32.72 -40.15
CA CYS A 13 -20.46 -31.72 -39.35
C CYS A 13 -19.91 -30.57 -40.25
N PRO A 14 -19.97 -29.29 -39.83
CA PRO A 14 -19.42 -28.18 -40.62
C PRO A 14 -17.88 -28.20 -40.64
N PRO A 15 -17.24 -27.70 -41.72
CA PRO A 15 -15.78 -27.69 -41.85
C PRO A 15 -15.11 -26.68 -40.89
N PRO A 16 -13.85 -26.92 -40.50
CA PRO A 16 -13.11 -26.02 -39.61
C PRO A 16 -12.80 -24.67 -40.29
N PRO A 17 -12.68 -23.58 -39.50
CA PRO A 17 -12.35 -22.26 -40.02
C PRO A 17 -10.92 -22.20 -40.59
N PRO A 18 -10.65 -21.32 -41.58
CA PRO A 18 -9.34 -21.19 -42.19
C PRO A 18 -8.28 -20.64 -41.22
N PRO A 19 -6.99 -21.00 -41.41
CA PRO A 19 -5.91 -20.54 -40.55
C PRO A 19 -5.70 -19.02 -40.68
N LEU A 20 -5.42 -18.39 -39.53
CA LEU A 20 -5.09 -16.96 -39.43
C LEU A 20 -3.79 -16.65 -40.18
N PRO A 21 -3.69 -15.48 -40.87
CA PRO A 21 -2.47 -15.10 -41.57
C PRO A 21 -1.30 -14.83 -40.62
N PRO A 22 -0.04 -15.07 -41.04
CA PRO A 22 1.14 -14.83 -40.21
C PRO A 22 1.29 -13.35 -39.86
N ARG A 23 1.45 -13.04 -38.57
CA ARG A 23 1.83 -11.69 -38.14
C ARG A 23 3.28 -11.40 -38.54
N LEU A 24 3.47 -10.45 -39.44
CA LEU A 24 4.76 -9.87 -39.77
C LEU A 24 5.34 -9.19 -38.52
N LEU A 25 6.49 -9.67 -38.05
CA LEU A 25 7.32 -9.02 -37.04
C LEU A 25 7.90 -7.73 -37.64
N ALA A 26 7.26 -6.59 -37.32
CA ALA A 26 7.88 -5.29 -37.49
C ALA A 26 8.70 -4.97 -36.24
N GLY A 27 10.01 -5.19 -36.31
CA GLY A 27 10.95 -4.69 -35.33
C GLY A 27 10.90 -3.16 -35.26
N LYS A 28 10.77 -2.62 -34.05
CA LYS A 28 11.05 -1.20 -33.77
C LYS A 28 11.75 -1.07 -32.42
N GLY A 29 13.00 -0.64 -32.54
CA GLY A 29 13.87 0.09 -31.61
C GLY A 29 13.56 0.10 -30.12
N ILE A 30 14.59 -0.25 -29.35
CA ILE A 30 14.78 0.15 -27.95
C ILE A 30 14.64 1.68 -27.86
N PRO A 31 13.71 2.24 -27.06
CA PRO A 31 13.74 3.66 -26.75
C PRO A 31 14.84 3.92 -25.74
N ALA A 32 15.73 4.84 -26.09
CA ALA A 32 16.78 5.37 -25.24
C ALA A 32 16.21 5.93 -23.92
N VAL A 33 17.00 5.78 -22.87
CA VAL A 33 16.83 6.43 -21.56
C VAL A 33 16.65 7.93 -21.77
N SER A 34 15.46 8.43 -21.45
CA SER A 34 15.16 9.87 -21.41
C SER A 34 15.10 10.31 -19.95
N SER A 35 15.79 11.41 -19.71
CA SER A 35 16.09 12.05 -18.44
C SER A 35 14.89 12.35 -17.54
N CYS A 36 15.24 12.52 -16.27
CA CYS A 36 14.49 13.19 -15.21
C CYS A 36 13.63 14.37 -15.71
N GLY A 37 12.36 14.38 -15.31
CA GLY A 37 11.30 15.34 -15.66
C GLY A 37 9.98 14.57 -15.62
N ASP A 38 8.86 15.05 -15.11
CA ASP A 38 8.37 16.38 -14.76
C ASP A 38 7.11 16.11 -13.89
N PHE A 39 6.72 17.01 -13.00
CA PHE A 39 5.53 16.80 -12.15
C PHE A 39 4.26 16.75 -13.03
N ARG A 40 3.57 15.60 -13.09
CA ARG A 40 2.38 15.42 -13.96
C ARG A 40 1.09 15.81 -13.25
N GLU A 41 0.26 16.58 -13.95
CA GLU A 41 -1.07 17.08 -13.54
C GLU A 41 -2.05 15.96 -13.11
N ASP A 42 -1.89 14.74 -13.65
CA ASP A 42 -2.67 13.55 -13.30
C ASP A 42 -2.50 13.10 -11.84
N ASP A 43 -1.35 13.40 -11.21
CA ASP A 43 -1.01 12.96 -9.85
C ASP A 43 -1.87 13.69 -8.80
N VAL A 44 -2.14 14.98 -9.02
CA VAL A 44 -2.94 15.85 -8.13
C VAL A 44 -4.43 15.48 -8.21
N ALA A 45 -4.95 15.24 -9.42
CA ALA A 45 -6.35 14.90 -9.64
C ALA A 45 -6.77 13.59 -8.92
N SER A 46 -5.88 12.61 -8.85
CA SER A 46 -6.13 11.34 -8.15
C SER A 46 -6.27 11.52 -6.63
N LEU A 47 -5.41 12.36 -6.03
CA LEU A 47 -5.44 12.68 -4.61
C LEU A 47 -6.67 13.52 -4.26
N ASP A 48 -6.99 14.54 -5.04
CA ASP A 48 -8.16 15.40 -4.82
C ASP A 48 -9.46 14.60 -4.87
N LYS A 49 -9.60 13.67 -5.83
CA LYS A 49 -10.74 12.75 -5.89
C LYS A 49 -10.81 11.85 -4.66
N ALA A 50 -9.67 11.39 -4.14
CA ALA A 50 -9.63 10.57 -2.94
C ALA A 50 -10.00 11.36 -1.69
N ILE A 51 -9.51 12.60 -1.56
CA ILE A 51 -9.89 13.55 -0.51
C ILE A 51 -11.39 13.82 -0.57
N GLY A 52 -11.93 14.11 -1.75
CA GLY A 52 -13.36 14.36 -1.97
C GLY A 52 -14.22 13.22 -1.41
N ARG A 53 -13.91 11.97 -1.75
CA ARG A 53 -14.63 10.78 -1.23
C ARG A 53 -14.62 10.68 0.30
N VAL A 54 -13.55 11.11 0.98
CA VAL A 54 -13.49 11.12 2.44
C VAL A 54 -14.35 12.27 2.99
N THR A 55 -14.19 13.47 2.45
CA THR A 55 -14.89 14.67 2.93
C THR A 55 -16.38 14.69 2.61
N ASP A 56 -16.81 14.00 1.54
CA ASP A 56 -18.23 13.88 1.17
C ASP A 56 -18.99 12.96 2.12
N VAL A 57 -18.29 12.02 2.78
CA VAL A 57 -18.87 11.12 3.80
C VAL A 57 -18.69 11.68 5.20
N ASN A 58 -17.57 12.36 5.48
CA ASN A 58 -17.26 12.92 6.79
C ASN A 58 -17.33 14.45 6.77
N LEU A 59 -18.55 14.96 6.94
CA LEU A 59 -18.87 16.39 6.89
C LEU A 59 -18.22 17.21 8.02
N ALA A 60 -17.67 16.56 9.05
CA ALA A 60 -16.94 17.23 10.13
C ALA A 60 -15.52 17.67 9.72
N PHE A 61 -15.00 17.15 8.61
CA PHE A 61 -13.70 17.57 8.08
C PHE A 61 -13.84 18.80 7.21
N ARG A 62 -12.85 19.69 7.31
CA ARG A 62 -12.65 20.73 6.29
C ARG A 62 -12.39 20.06 4.94
N ARG A 63 -13.01 20.57 3.87
CA ARG A 63 -12.80 20.05 2.50
C ARG A 63 -11.33 20.13 2.08
N LYS A 64 -10.64 21.22 2.46
CA LYS A 64 -9.20 21.36 2.28
C LYS A 64 -8.49 20.70 3.49
N PRO A 65 -7.63 19.69 3.28
CA PRO A 65 -6.82 19.12 4.35
C PRO A 65 -5.91 20.18 4.99
N PHE A 66 -5.58 19.99 6.26
CA PHE A 66 -4.55 20.79 6.94
C PHE A 66 -3.17 20.55 6.31
N PHE A 67 -2.86 19.28 6.03
CA PHE A 67 -1.62 18.90 5.38
C PHE A 67 -1.86 17.71 4.45
N SER A 68 -1.17 17.68 3.31
CA SER A 68 -1.10 16.51 2.46
C SER A 68 0.27 16.38 1.83
N ARG A 69 0.79 15.16 1.80
CA ARG A 69 2.01 14.78 1.08
C ARG A 69 1.80 13.41 0.48
N TYR A 70 2.03 13.28 -0.81
CA TYR A 70 1.80 12.04 -1.53
C TYR A 70 2.74 11.93 -2.73
N THR A 71 3.31 10.74 -2.90
CA THR A 71 4.04 10.33 -4.08
C THR A 71 3.13 9.43 -4.90
N ASP A 72 2.76 9.86 -6.10
CA ASP A 72 1.98 8.99 -6.98
C ASP A 72 2.81 7.83 -7.52
N LEU A 73 2.26 6.62 -7.46
CA LEU A 73 2.90 5.38 -7.92
C LEU A 73 2.09 4.75 -9.06
N ARG A 74 2.69 4.03 -9.99
CA ARG A 74 1.90 3.38 -11.07
C ARG A 74 1.10 2.22 -10.49
N SER A 75 -0.22 2.25 -10.68
CA SER A 75 -1.09 1.16 -10.22
C SER A 75 -0.85 -0.12 -11.02
N GLN A 76 -0.87 -1.26 -10.34
CA GLN A 76 -0.72 -2.59 -10.95
C GLN A 76 -1.75 -3.55 -10.37
N LEU A 77 -2.46 -4.27 -11.24
CA LEU A 77 -3.35 -5.34 -10.82
C LEU A 77 -2.57 -6.63 -10.62
N GLN A 78 -2.88 -7.35 -9.55
CA GLN A 78 -2.27 -8.62 -9.22
C GLN A 78 -2.88 -9.77 -10.02
N GLU A 79 -2.06 -10.76 -10.28
CA GLU A 79 -2.49 -12.08 -10.75
C GLU A 79 -2.10 -13.12 -9.69
N GLY A 80 -3.04 -13.99 -9.33
CA GLY A 80 -2.83 -14.97 -8.26
C GLY A 80 -2.62 -14.35 -6.87
N PRO A 81 -1.99 -15.07 -5.91
CA PRO A 81 -1.85 -14.63 -4.52
C PRO A 81 -0.66 -13.67 -4.29
N LYS A 82 -0.19 -12.94 -5.31
CA LYS A 82 1.03 -12.11 -5.29
C LYS A 82 0.88 -10.71 -4.68
N CYS A 83 -0.03 -10.51 -3.74
CA CYS A 83 -0.37 -9.15 -3.28
C CYS A 83 0.79 -8.36 -2.68
N GLY A 84 1.65 -9.00 -1.87
CA GLY A 84 2.83 -8.36 -1.29
C GLY A 84 3.86 -7.96 -2.35
N LEU A 85 4.11 -8.85 -3.32
CA LEU A 85 5.04 -8.61 -4.41
C LEU A 85 4.55 -7.51 -5.35
N VAL A 86 3.24 -7.45 -5.60
CA VAL A 86 2.62 -6.38 -6.37
C VAL A 86 2.69 -5.04 -5.63
N ALA A 87 2.45 -5.02 -4.31
CA ALA A 87 2.63 -3.80 -3.52
C ALA A 87 4.07 -3.27 -3.58
N LEU A 88 5.06 -4.17 -3.51
CA LEU A 88 6.48 -3.82 -3.69
C LEU A 88 6.78 -3.34 -5.12
N SER A 89 6.28 -4.02 -6.14
CA SER A 89 6.40 -3.59 -7.55
C SER A 89 5.86 -2.17 -7.75
N ILE A 90 4.69 -1.88 -7.18
CA ILE A 90 4.10 -0.52 -7.19
C ILE A 90 5.04 0.48 -6.49
N ALA A 91 5.64 0.13 -5.35
CA ALA A 91 6.61 0.98 -4.63
C ALA A 91 7.84 1.33 -5.49
N THR A 92 8.31 0.40 -6.32
CA THR A 92 9.48 0.61 -7.20
C THR A 92 9.13 1.32 -8.52
N SER A 93 7.84 1.55 -8.82
CA SER A 93 7.35 1.93 -10.16
C SER A 93 7.83 3.27 -10.73
N LYS A 94 8.30 4.19 -9.87
CA LYS A 94 8.91 5.47 -10.26
C LYS A 94 10.40 5.56 -9.89
N THR A 95 11.03 4.42 -9.61
CA THR A 95 12.47 4.33 -9.31
C THR A 95 13.26 3.82 -10.51
N ASN A 96 14.58 4.06 -10.54
CA ASN A 96 15.45 3.54 -11.61
C ASN A 96 15.68 2.03 -11.51
N PHE A 97 15.34 1.41 -10.37
CA PHE A 97 15.50 -0.01 -10.10
C PHE A 97 14.14 -0.74 -10.08
N PHE A 98 13.19 -0.30 -10.92
CA PHE A 98 11.88 -0.95 -11.03
C PHE A 98 11.97 -2.48 -11.08
N LYS A 99 11.14 -3.15 -10.29
CA LYS A 99 11.00 -4.61 -10.27
C LYS A 99 9.56 -5.01 -10.51
N SER A 100 9.33 -5.84 -11.53
CA SER A 100 8.02 -6.42 -11.76
C SER A 100 7.65 -7.44 -10.68
N ALA A 101 6.35 -7.69 -10.51
CA ALA A 101 5.87 -8.67 -9.55
C ALA A 101 6.34 -10.11 -9.86
N ASP A 102 6.66 -10.41 -11.12
CA ASP A 102 7.16 -11.73 -11.54
C ASP A 102 8.64 -11.89 -11.22
N GLU A 103 9.48 -10.87 -11.48
CA GLU A 103 10.88 -10.88 -11.03
C GLU A 103 10.99 -11.01 -9.50
N LEU A 104 10.14 -10.28 -8.77
CA LEU A 104 10.10 -10.38 -7.30
C LEU A 104 9.61 -11.76 -6.84
N PHE A 105 8.71 -12.39 -7.59
CA PHE A 105 8.22 -13.74 -7.29
C PHE A 105 9.31 -14.79 -7.50
N GLU A 106 10.06 -14.72 -8.59
CA GLU A 106 11.17 -15.63 -8.87
C GLU A 106 12.24 -15.58 -7.78
N GLU A 107 12.64 -14.37 -7.37
CA GLU A 107 13.60 -14.19 -6.28
C GLU A 107 13.04 -14.69 -4.94
N ALA A 108 11.78 -14.40 -4.62
CA ALA A 108 11.14 -14.86 -3.39
C ALA A 108 11.03 -16.39 -3.35
N LEU A 109 10.75 -17.03 -4.49
CA LEU A 109 10.66 -18.48 -4.63
C LEU A 109 12.03 -19.13 -4.45
N ALA A 110 13.08 -18.58 -5.08
CA ALA A 110 14.45 -19.07 -4.96
C ALA A 110 14.97 -19.06 -3.52
N HIS A 111 14.46 -18.15 -2.69
CA HIS A 111 14.80 -18.03 -1.27
C HIS A 111 13.82 -18.70 -0.31
N GLY A 112 12.77 -19.37 -0.82
CA GLY A 112 11.77 -20.05 0.00
C GLY A 112 10.90 -19.09 0.84
N TYR A 113 10.81 -17.82 0.45
CA TYR A 113 9.96 -16.83 1.12
C TYR A 113 8.47 -17.00 0.78
N THR A 114 8.19 -17.71 -0.31
CA THR A 114 6.87 -17.96 -0.86
C THR A 114 6.86 -19.31 -1.58
N THR A 115 5.69 -19.92 -1.72
CA THR A 115 5.50 -21.10 -2.59
C THR A 115 4.62 -20.80 -3.80
N GLN A 116 3.66 -19.88 -3.69
CA GLN A 116 2.68 -19.56 -4.74
C GLN A 116 2.56 -18.05 -5.02
N GLY A 117 3.26 -17.21 -4.27
CA GLY A 117 3.28 -15.74 -4.39
C GLY A 117 2.84 -15.03 -3.12
N GLU A 118 2.33 -15.76 -2.13
CA GLU A 118 1.98 -15.23 -0.81
C GLU A 118 3.23 -14.73 -0.06
N MET A 119 3.03 -13.74 0.83
CA MET A 119 4.09 -13.24 1.71
C MET A 119 3.52 -13.08 3.12
N TYR A 120 3.81 -14.03 4.01
CA TYR A 120 3.33 -14.02 5.40
C TYR A 120 4.39 -13.59 6.41
N SER A 121 5.45 -12.90 5.98
CA SER A 121 6.50 -12.41 6.89
C SER A 121 7.04 -11.06 6.45
N CYS A 122 6.92 -10.04 7.32
CA CYS A 122 7.56 -8.75 7.14
C CYS A 122 9.09 -8.88 7.05
N ARG A 123 9.68 -9.82 7.79
CA ARG A 123 11.12 -10.09 7.76
C ARG A 123 11.58 -10.66 6.42
N ASN A 124 10.85 -11.63 5.85
CA ASN A 124 11.18 -12.15 4.51
C ASN A 124 10.96 -11.10 3.43
N MET A 125 9.89 -10.30 3.53
CA MET A 125 9.66 -9.18 2.63
C MET A 125 10.82 -8.16 2.72
N ALA A 126 11.26 -7.78 3.91
CA ALA A 126 12.39 -6.85 4.08
C ALA A 126 13.69 -7.41 3.47
N ARG A 127 13.96 -8.71 3.63
CA ARG A 127 15.11 -9.38 2.99
C ARG A 127 15.01 -9.38 1.48
N LEU A 128 13.82 -9.60 0.93
CA LEU A 128 13.57 -9.54 -0.51
C LEU A 128 13.84 -8.13 -1.06
N ILE A 129 13.37 -7.10 -0.34
CA ILE A 129 13.58 -5.69 -0.72
C ILE A 129 15.07 -5.35 -0.74
N GLN A 130 15.80 -5.72 0.31
CA GLN A 130 17.25 -5.46 0.42
C GLN A 130 18.07 -6.18 -0.68
N LYS A 131 17.54 -7.28 -1.22
CA LYS A 131 18.20 -8.04 -2.30
C LYS A 131 17.90 -7.50 -3.69
N THR A 132 16.70 -6.99 -3.91
CA THR A 132 16.20 -6.68 -5.26
C THR A 132 16.11 -5.19 -5.56
N THR A 133 16.25 -4.34 -4.55
CA THR A 133 16.04 -2.89 -4.65
C THR A 133 17.12 -2.12 -3.88
N GLU A 134 17.17 -0.80 -4.09
CA GLU A 134 18.07 0.10 -3.36
C GLU A 134 17.41 0.73 -2.12
N PHE A 135 16.18 0.31 -1.77
CA PHE A 135 15.52 0.82 -0.58
C PHE A 135 16.24 0.39 0.70
N SER A 136 16.48 1.35 1.59
CA SER A 136 16.65 1.05 3.01
C SER A 136 15.31 0.58 3.58
N THR A 137 15.36 -0.41 4.47
CA THR A 137 14.18 -0.94 5.15
C THR A 137 14.28 -0.76 6.66
N PHE A 138 13.16 -0.40 7.29
CA PHE A 138 13.00 -0.42 8.73
C PHE A 138 11.70 -1.18 9.07
N ILE A 139 11.81 -2.27 9.82
CA ILE A 139 10.65 -3.07 10.21
C ILE A 139 10.06 -2.46 11.48
N ILE A 140 8.80 -2.07 11.42
CA ILE A 140 7.99 -1.72 12.58
C ILE A 140 7.57 -3.01 13.28
N GLU A 141 7.76 -3.09 14.60
CA GLU A 141 7.29 -4.18 15.44
C GLU A 141 6.55 -3.61 16.65
N GLY A 142 5.48 -4.25 17.13
CA GLY A 142 4.72 -3.75 18.29
C GLY A 142 3.65 -2.70 17.96
N GLY A 143 3.30 -2.55 16.68
CA GLY A 143 2.10 -1.86 16.22
C GLY A 143 2.38 -0.52 15.56
N ILE A 144 1.55 -0.21 14.54
CA ILE A 144 1.64 1.00 13.72
C ILE A 144 1.53 2.27 14.58
N THR A 145 0.61 2.31 15.54
CA THR A 145 0.38 3.48 16.40
C THR A 145 1.55 3.78 17.34
N SER A 146 2.27 2.76 17.81
CA SER A 146 3.47 2.91 18.62
C SER A 146 4.65 3.55 17.86
N HIS A 147 4.53 3.64 16.53
CA HIS A 147 5.57 4.10 15.60
C HIS A 147 5.13 5.34 14.81
N LEU A 148 4.10 6.05 15.28
CA LEU A 148 3.50 7.15 14.52
C LEU A 148 4.52 8.19 14.06
N ASP A 149 5.39 8.63 14.98
CA ASP A 149 6.33 9.72 14.72
C ASP A 149 7.29 9.35 13.56
N CYS A 150 7.84 8.13 13.54
CA CYS A 150 8.75 7.70 12.48
C CYS A 150 8.02 7.36 11.17
N ILE A 151 6.77 6.88 11.23
CA ILE A 151 5.93 6.71 10.04
C ILE A 151 5.67 8.08 9.38
N LEU A 152 5.28 9.08 10.17
CA LEU A 152 5.03 10.43 9.68
C LEU A 152 6.31 11.04 9.11
N SER A 153 7.43 10.95 9.82
CA SER A 153 8.74 11.40 9.29
C SER A 153 9.09 10.71 7.98
N CYS A 154 8.91 9.39 7.87
CA CYS A 154 9.18 8.65 6.63
C CYS A 154 8.30 9.11 5.47
N LEU A 155 6.98 9.15 5.66
CA LEU A 155 6.02 9.48 4.59
C LEU A 155 6.07 10.96 4.19
N THR A 156 6.32 11.86 5.14
CA THR A 156 6.49 13.29 4.83
C THR A 156 7.78 13.58 4.06
N ASN A 157 8.81 12.76 4.25
CA ASN A 157 10.05 12.76 3.47
C ASN A 157 9.97 11.87 2.21
N LYS A 158 8.77 11.63 1.67
CA LYS A 158 8.52 10.90 0.41
C LYS A 158 8.95 9.41 0.42
N GLY A 159 9.23 8.86 1.60
CA GLY A 159 9.36 7.42 1.79
C GLY A 159 8.03 6.68 1.64
N PHE A 160 8.07 5.36 1.75
CA PHE A 160 6.91 4.49 1.61
C PHE A 160 6.74 3.61 2.85
N MET A 161 5.55 3.03 3.01
CA MET A 161 5.31 1.97 3.98
C MET A 161 4.59 0.80 3.32
N LEU A 162 5.17 -0.40 3.39
CA LEU A 162 4.46 -1.63 3.09
C LEU A 162 3.76 -2.13 4.35
N VAL A 163 2.47 -2.38 4.23
CA VAL A 163 1.63 -2.74 5.37
C VAL A 163 0.76 -3.95 5.04
N PRO A 164 0.85 -5.03 5.82
CA PRO A 164 -0.13 -6.10 5.77
C PRO A 164 -1.39 -5.69 6.56
N TYR A 165 -2.56 -6.01 6.03
CA TYR A 165 -3.85 -5.70 6.66
C TYR A 165 -4.93 -6.66 6.13
N ASP A 166 -6.08 -6.72 6.80
CA ASP A 166 -7.22 -7.48 6.32
C ASP A 166 -8.06 -6.63 5.36
N ALA A 167 -8.19 -7.09 4.11
CA ALA A 167 -8.91 -6.34 3.08
C ALA A 167 -10.39 -6.77 2.97
N ASP A 168 -11.29 -5.80 3.03
CA ASP A 168 -12.70 -6.05 2.75
C ASP A 168 -13.02 -6.12 1.24
N ARG A 169 -14.29 -6.33 0.90
CA ARG A 169 -14.77 -6.42 -0.49
C ARG A 169 -14.46 -5.16 -1.30
N ASN A 170 -14.53 -3.98 -0.67
CA ASN A 170 -14.14 -2.70 -1.25
C ASN A 170 -12.64 -2.39 -1.11
N HIS A 171 -11.85 -3.36 -0.61
CA HIS A 171 -10.42 -3.28 -0.33
C HIS A 171 -10.02 -2.35 0.82
N ALA A 172 -10.99 -1.77 1.55
CA ALA A 172 -10.73 -1.02 2.76
C ALA A 172 -10.25 -1.95 3.89
N PRO A 173 -9.54 -1.41 4.90
CA PRO A 173 -9.18 -2.16 6.08
C PRO A 173 -10.40 -2.68 6.83
N CYS A 174 -10.32 -3.93 7.30
CA CYS A 174 -11.31 -4.55 8.16
C CYS A 174 -10.64 -5.48 9.17
N CYS A 175 -11.42 -6.09 10.06
CA CYS A 175 -10.91 -7.03 11.05
C CYS A 175 -11.52 -8.43 10.85
N LYS A 176 -10.80 -9.32 10.16
CA LYS A 176 -11.23 -10.70 9.84
C LYS A 176 -10.21 -11.74 10.29
N LYS A 177 -9.45 -11.43 11.34
CA LYS A 177 -8.45 -12.31 11.98
C LYS A 177 -7.27 -12.73 11.09
N GLY A 178 -7.09 -12.10 9.94
CA GLY A 178 -6.12 -12.49 8.90
C GLY A 178 -6.69 -13.35 7.77
N HIS A 179 -7.98 -13.68 7.79
CA HIS A 179 -8.60 -14.55 6.77
C HIS A 179 -8.64 -13.90 5.38
N SER A 180 -8.47 -12.58 5.32
CA SER A 180 -8.37 -11.79 4.10
C SER A 180 -7.06 -11.00 4.05
N ALA A 181 -6.01 -11.51 4.69
CA ALA A 181 -4.72 -10.87 4.78
C ALA A 181 -4.23 -10.45 3.38
N HIS A 182 -3.80 -9.20 3.31
CA HIS A 182 -3.46 -8.51 2.09
C HIS A 182 -2.33 -7.53 2.37
N TRP A 183 -1.66 -7.06 1.31
CA TRP A 183 -0.62 -6.05 1.41
C TRP A 183 -0.99 -4.82 0.61
N ALA A 184 -0.64 -3.66 1.15
CA ALA A 184 -0.69 -2.39 0.44
C ALA A 184 0.65 -1.67 0.56
N VAL A 185 0.89 -0.77 -0.39
CA VAL A 185 1.91 0.27 -0.29
C VAL A 185 1.23 1.59 0.05
N ILE A 186 1.71 2.24 1.11
CA ILE A 186 1.35 3.60 1.49
C ILE A 186 2.44 4.52 0.97
N SER A 187 2.03 5.56 0.24
CA SER A 187 2.95 6.52 -0.38
C SER A 187 2.60 7.97 -0.07
N GLY A 188 1.77 8.19 0.94
CA GLY A 188 1.44 9.53 1.39
C GLY A 188 0.62 9.57 2.66
N VAL A 189 0.50 10.77 3.18
CA VAL A 189 -0.28 11.12 4.37
C VAL A 189 -1.14 12.34 4.07
N VAL A 190 -2.36 12.32 4.57
CA VAL A 190 -3.32 13.42 4.53
C VAL A 190 -3.83 13.64 5.94
N VAL A 191 -3.83 14.88 6.40
CA VAL A 191 -4.26 15.26 7.74
C VAL A 191 -5.45 16.19 7.61
N PHE A 192 -6.58 15.77 8.15
CA PHE A 192 -7.79 16.57 8.21
C PHE A 192 -7.91 17.24 9.57
N ALA A 193 -8.19 18.53 9.58
CA ALA A 193 -8.62 19.22 10.79
C ALA A 193 -10.16 19.17 10.88
N ARG A 194 -10.65 18.94 12.10
CA ARG A 194 -12.04 19.17 12.51
C ARG A 194 -12.12 20.61 13.02
N SER A 195 -12.87 21.45 12.32
CA SER A 195 -13.10 22.83 12.75
C SER A 195 -14.47 23.29 12.26
N GLU A 196 -15.28 23.80 13.18
CA GLU A 196 -16.51 24.55 12.86
C GLU A 196 -16.19 26.02 12.52
N GLU A 197 -15.05 26.52 12.97
CA GLU A 197 -14.65 27.93 12.87
C GLU A 197 -13.85 28.20 11.56
N PRO A 198 -14.13 29.30 10.82
CA PRO A 198 -13.45 29.67 9.57
C PRO A 198 -11.96 30.09 9.66
N GLY A 199 -11.29 29.93 10.80
CA GLY A 199 -9.92 30.38 11.01
C GLY A 199 -8.83 29.57 10.31
N ASP A 200 -7.63 30.16 10.18
CA ASP A 200 -6.43 29.46 9.74
C ASP A 200 -5.93 28.53 10.86
N VAL A 201 -6.10 27.22 10.66
CA VAL A 201 -5.62 26.19 11.58
C VAL A 201 -4.10 26.13 11.43
N ARG A 202 -3.36 26.43 12.51
CA ARG A 202 -1.88 26.42 12.53
C ARG A 202 -1.29 25.12 13.08
N SER A 203 -2.04 24.43 13.92
CA SER A 203 -1.67 23.17 14.53
C SER A 203 -2.86 22.23 14.62
N VAL A 204 -2.60 20.94 14.47
CA VAL A 204 -3.61 19.88 14.56
C VAL A 204 -3.15 18.81 15.54
N HIS A 205 -3.99 18.49 16.53
CA HIS A 205 -3.83 17.35 17.42
C HIS A 205 -4.31 16.09 16.69
N VAL A 206 -3.42 15.11 16.53
CA VAL A 206 -3.68 13.90 15.71
C VAL A 206 -3.69 12.60 16.53
N GLY A 207 -3.64 12.71 17.85
CA GLY A 207 -3.84 11.57 18.76
C GLY A 207 -2.88 11.52 19.94
N GLY A 208 -3.14 10.54 20.82
CA GLY A 208 -2.45 10.32 22.09
C GLY A 208 -1.63 9.03 22.14
N TYR A 209 -0.72 8.81 21.17
CA TYR A 209 0.02 7.56 21.06
C TYR A 209 1.36 7.57 21.83
N PRO A 210 1.87 6.40 22.27
CA PRO A 210 3.17 6.32 22.93
C PRO A 210 4.29 6.93 22.08
N ALA A 211 5.28 7.55 22.73
CA ALA A 211 6.47 8.04 22.05
C ALA A 211 7.17 6.91 21.29
N CYS A 212 7.45 7.18 20.01
CA CYS A 212 8.23 6.24 19.21
C CYS A 212 9.62 6.08 19.84
N ARG A 213 10.08 4.83 19.97
CA ARG A 213 11.42 4.53 20.52
C ARG A 213 12.46 4.25 19.43
N CYS A 214 12.10 4.44 18.16
CA CYS A 214 13.02 4.28 17.06
C CYS A 214 14.07 5.39 17.09
N SER A 215 15.35 5.02 17.02
CA SER A 215 16.45 5.98 16.95
C SER A 215 16.51 6.65 15.58
N GLU A 216 16.98 7.89 15.59
CA GLU A 216 17.24 8.73 14.41
C GLU A 216 18.52 8.30 13.65
N ASP A 217 18.79 6.99 13.54
CA ASP A 217 19.99 6.49 12.86
C ASP A 217 19.87 6.68 11.34
N GLY A 218 19.97 7.94 10.87
CA GLY A 218 19.98 8.38 9.47
C GLY A 218 18.72 8.10 8.65
N PHE A 219 17.94 7.08 8.99
CA PHE A 219 16.81 6.58 8.20
C PHE A 219 15.67 7.61 8.11
N PHE A 220 15.46 8.34 9.20
CA PHE A 220 14.38 9.33 9.35
C PHE A 220 14.86 10.78 9.27
N ALA A 221 16.14 11.00 8.94
CA ALA A 221 16.67 12.36 8.80
C ALA A 221 15.94 13.08 7.67
N ALA A 222 15.44 14.28 7.95
CA ALA A 222 14.75 15.07 6.95
C ALA A 222 15.73 15.50 5.85
N ALA A 223 15.35 15.33 4.59
CA ALA A 223 16.09 15.95 3.49
C ALA A 223 15.86 17.47 3.59
N GLU A 224 16.94 18.26 3.64
CA GLU A 224 16.93 19.72 3.86
C GLU A 224 16.09 20.54 2.84
N THR A 225 15.57 19.88 1.79
CA THR A 225 14.99 20.52 0.59
C THR A 225 13.46 20.66 0.62
N ASP A 226 12.76 20.09 1.60
CA ASP A 226 11.31 20.26 1.79
C ASP A 226 11.07 20.50 3.28
N ARG A 227 10.21 21.46 3.67
CA ARG A 227 9.86 21.67 5.10
C ARG A 227 8.61 20.85 5.41
N PRO A 228 8.73 19.58 5.87
CA PRO A 228 7.57 18.84 6.35
C PRO A 228 6.96 19.53 7.59
N PRO A 229 5.69 19.25 7.91
CA PRO A 229 5.08 19.76 9.14
C PRO A 229 5.88 19.25 10.32
N ARG A 230 6.12 20.13 11.30
CA ARG A 230 6.85 19.75 12.49
C ARG A 230 5.97 18.84 13.34
N ILE A 231 6.51 17.68 13.70
CA ILE A 231 5.89 16.76 14.64
C ILE A 231 6.30 17.21 16.05
N VAL A 232 5.33 17.64 16.86
CA VAL A 232 5.55 18.11 18.23
C VAL A 232 4.85 17.18 19.21
N ARG A 233 5.53 16.85 20.31
CA ARG A 233 4.99 16.01 21.39
C ARG A 233 4.76 16.83 22.64
N ASP A 234 3.61 16.60 23.27
CA ASP A 234 3.30 17.03 24.64
C ASP A 234 2.74 15.83 25.41
N GLY A 235 3.60 15.19 26.21
CA GLY A 235 3.30 13.91 26.84
C GLY A 235 2.88 12.84 25.80
N PRO A 236 1.71 12.19 25.95
CA PRO A 236 1.24 11.21 24.98
C PRO A 236 0.68 11.84 23.71
N ARG A 237 0.43 13.15 23.67
CA ARG A 237 -0.22 13.82 22.54
C ARG A 237 0.78 14.13 21.42
N THR A 238 0.32 13.99 20.19
CA THR A 238 1.07 14.32 18.97
C THR A 238 0.36 15.44 18.22
N TYR A 239 1.13 16.46 17.86
CA TYR A 239 0.68 17.62 17.11
C TYR A 239 1.46 17.74 15.81
N LEU A 240 0.76 18.16 14.75
CA LEU A 240 1.38 18.59 13.51
C LEU A 240 1.22 20.10 13.39
N CYS A 241 2.35 20.79 13.27
CA CYS A 241 2.43 22.26 13.23
C CYS A 241 2.96 22.72 11.87
N ALA A 242 2.33 23.75 11.30
CA ALA A 242 2.77 24.36 10.05
C ALA A 242 4.05 25.21 10.22
N GLU A 243 4.20 25.91 11.34
CA GLU A 243 5.35 26.77 11.69
C GLU A 243 5.70 26.69 13.19
N GLU A 244 6.68 27.46 13.68
CA GLU A 244 7.01 27.57 15.11
C GLU A 244 5.93 28.34 15.90
N GLY A 245 5.33 27.69 16.91
CA GLY A 245 4.25 28.21 17.77
C GLY A 245 2.84 27.95 17.19
N ASP A 246 1.79 27.54 17.90
CA ASP A 246 1.49 27.27 19.31
C ASP A 246 0.66 25.97 19.33
N ALA A 247 1.07 24.96 20.11
CA ALA A 247 0.25 23.74 20.30
C ALA A 247 -1.00 23.99 21.17
N ALA A 248 -1.07 25.15 21.84
CA ALA A 248 -2.10 25.48 22.84
C ALA A 248 -3.52 25.71 22.26
N ALA A 249 -3.65 25.98 20.95
CA ALA A 249 -4.92 26.21 20.26
C ALA A 249 -5.17 25.22 19.10
N ALA A 250 -4.57 24.02 19.17
CA ALA A 250 -4.65 23.05 18.08
C ALA A 250 -6.08 22.56 17.85
N ALA A 251 -6.48 22.49 16.57
CA ALA A 251 -7.72 21.82 16.19
C ALA A 251 -7.57 20.30 16.36
N GLU A 252 -8.66 19.60 16.68
CA GLU A 252 -8.67 18.14 16.61
C GLU A 252 -8.56 17.69 15.15
N GLY A 253 -7.91 16.56 14.88
CA GLY A 253 -7.79 16.07 13.52
C GLY A 253 -7.49 14.60 13.40
N GLU A 254 -7.48 14.13 12.16
CA GLU A 254 -7.29 12.72 11.84
C GLU A 254 -6.31 12.51 10.70
N ILE A 255 -5.54 11.44 10.83
CA ILE A 255 -4.55 11.02 9.85
C ILE A 255 -5.17 9.97 8.93
N TYR A 256 -5.09 10.25 7.64
CA TYR A 256 -5.40 9.33 6.56
C TYR A 256 -4.14 8.99 5.78
N LEU A 257 -4.02 7.73 5.40
CA LEU A 257 -2.89 7.19 4.66
C LEU A 257 -3.29 6.94 3.20
N ALA A 258 -2.49 7.46 2.28
CA ALA A 258 -2.69 7.31 0.85
C ALA A 258 -2.05 6.02 0.36
N GLY A 259 -2.89 5.05 -0.04
CA GLY A 259 -2.47 3.68 -0.32
C GLY A 259 -2.91 3.15 -1.68
N LYS A 260 -2.06 2.29 -2.26
CA LYS A 260 -2.37 1.46 -3.43
C LYS A 260 -2.14 -0.01 -3.10
N GLN A 261 -2.88 -0.88 -3.79
CA GLN A 261 -2.81 -2.33 -3.63
C GLN A 261 -3.16 -3.05 -4.94
N GLY A 262 -3.01 -4.37 -4.96
CA GLY A 262 -3.07 -5.17 -6.20
C GLY A 262 -4.46 -5.48 -6.75
N LYS A 263 -5.56 -5.13 -6.08
CA LYS A 263 -6.94 -5.47 -6.54
C LYS A 263 -7.68 -4.28 -7.15
N SER A 264 -7.09 -3.09 -7.15
CA SER A 264 -7.69 -1.84 -7.60
C SER A 264 -6.67 -0.95 -8.29
N ARG A 265 -7.14 -0.13 -9.24
CA ARG A 265 -6.32 0.89 -9.89
C ARG A 265 -6.38 2.25 -9.19
N HIS A 266 -7.35 2.42 -8.29
CA HIS A 266 -7.62 3.70 -7.65
C HIS A 266 -6.78 3.90 -6.40
N LEU A 267 -6.31 5.13 -6.20
CA LEU A 267 -5.78 5.56 -4.91
C LEU A 267 -6.88 5.45 -3.85
N ALA A 268 -6.55 4.90 -2.69
CA ALA A 268 -7.40 4.87 -1.52
C ALA A 268 -6.84 5.78 -0.42
N LEU A 269 -7.73 6.37 0.38
CA LEU A 269 -7.39 6.99 1.65
C LEU A 269 -8.01 6.15 2.76
N TRP A 270 -7.18 5.69 3.70
CA TRP A 270 -7.63 4.91 4.85
C TRP A 270 -7.28 5.62 6.14
N SER A 271 -8.17 5.58 7.13
CA SER A 271 -7.84 6.06 8.46
C SER A 271 -6.63 5.29 9.00
N LEU A 272 -5.65 6.01 9.54
CA LEU A 272 -4.50 5.42 10.23
C LEU A 272 -4.96 4.41 11.31
N ARG A 273 -6.00 4.79 12.06
CA ARG A 273 -6.53 3.98 13.15
C ARG A 273 -7.11 2.67 12.64
N GLU A 274 -8.00 2.73 11.64
CA GLU A 274 -8.62 1.53 11.06
C GLU A 274 -7.57 0.60 10.43
N LEU A 275 -6.57 1.17 9.76
CA LEU A 275 -5.47 0.39 9.19
C LEU A 275 -4.62 -0.27 10.27
N ALA A 276 -4.34 0.43 11.37
CA ALA A 276 -3.61 -0.11 12.52
C ALA A 276 -4.38 -1.25 13.21
N GLU A 277 -5.68 -1.08 13.44
CA GLU A 277 -6.56 -2.12 13.99
C GLU A 277 -6.63 -3.34 13.02
N SER A 278 -6.68 -3.08 11.72
CA SER A 278 -6.65 -4.12 10.68
C SER A 278 -5.32 -4.89 10.64
N ASN A 279 -4.20 -4.23 10.86
CA ASN A 279 -2.89 -4.89 10.97
C ASN A 279 -2.76 -5.68 12.30
N ALA A 280 -3.27 -5.12 13.40
CA ALA A 280 -3.18 -5.71 14.73
C ALA A 280 -4.04 -6.97 14.91
N ASN A 281 -5.03 -7.22 14.04
CA ASN A 281 -5.87 -8.41 14.11
C ASN A 281 -5.39 -9.57 13.22
N LEU A 282 -4.28 -9.43 12.48
CA LEU A 282 -3.76 -10.51 11.63
C LEU A 282 -3.23 -11.66 12.48
N THR A 283 -4.05 -12.65 12.78
CA THR A 283 -3.72 -13.70 13.76
C THR A 283 -3.53 -15.07 13.12
N GLU A 284 -4.30 -15.41 12.10
CA GLU A 284 -4.36 -16.78 11.58
C GLU A 284 -4.71 -16.85 10.09
N LEU A 285 -4.43 -18.01 9.50
CA LEU A 285 -4.95 -18.39 8.20
C LEU A 285 -6.42 -18.81 8.33
N SER A 286 -7.23 -18.52 7.31
CA SER A 286 -8.55 -19.14 7.17
C SER A 286 -8.46 -20.65 6.95
N GLU A 287 -9.54 -21.39 7.22
CA GLU A 287 -9.60 -22.84 6.99
C GLU A 287 -9.22 -23.25 5.56
N GLN A 288 -9.64 -22.46 4.57
CA GLN A 288 -9.30 -22.71 3.16
C GLN A 288 -7.80 -22.47 2.88
N GLN A 289 -7.15 -21.56 3.60
CA GLN A 289 -5.72 -21.30 3.44
C GLN A 289 -4.86 -22.34 4.18
N LYS A 290 -5.36 -22.94 5.27
CA LYS A 290 -4.65 -23.99 6.01
C LYS A 290 -4.41 -25.26 5.19
N THR A 291 -5.23 -25.52 4.17
CA THR A 291 -5.04 -26.67 3.26
C THR A 291 -3.99 -26.40 2.17
N LYS A 292 -3.49 -25.17 2.06
CA LYS A 292 -2.48 -24.78 1.07
C LYS A 292 -1.09 -24.89 1.66
N ASN A 293 -0.13 -25.30 0.84
CA ASN A 293 1.28 -25.33 1.22
C ASN A 293 1.90 -23.94 1.12
N PHE A 294 1.61 -23.04 2.06
CA PHE A 294 2.15 -21.68 2.09
C PHE A 294 3.42 -21.56 2.93
N ALA A 295 4.33 -20.68 2.51
CA ALA A 295 5.49 -20.31 3.32
C ALA A 295 5.06 -19.38 4.47
N VAL A 296 4.83 -19.96 5.65
CA VAL A 296 4.43 -19.25 6.86
C VAL A 296 5.55 -19.41 7.90
N PRO A 297 5.97 -18.34 8.60
CA PRO A 297 7.01 -18.44 9.61
C PRO A 297 6.55 -19.24 10.84
N ASP A 298 7.52 -19.70 11.63
CA ASP A 298 7.27 -20.27 12.95
C ASP A 298 6.47 -19.26 13.80
N GLY A 299 5.40 -19.73 14.44
CA GLY A 299 4.43 -18.87 15.14
C GLY A 299 3.30 -18.31 14.26
N GLY A 300 3.25 -18.68 12.98
CA GLY A 300 2.11 -18.44 12.11
C GLY A 300 2.00 -17.00 11.59
N VAL A 301 0.81 -16.65 11.09
CA VAL A 301 0.49 -15.30 10.57
C VAL A 301 0.73 -14.23 11.63
N ALA A 302 0.39 -14.52 12.89
CA ALA A 302 0.58 -13.60 14.00
C ALA A 302 2.06 -13.18 14.16
N ALA A 303 2.98 -14.15 14.14
CA ALA A 303 4.41 -13.87 14.28
C ALA A 303 5.00 -13.16 13.06
N GLY A 304 4.42 -13.38 11.87
CA GLY A 304 4.94 -12.86 10.62
C GLY A 304 4.43 -11.47 10.21
N LEU A 305 3.18 -11.11 10.53
CA LEU A 305 2.50 -9.92 10.00
C LEU A 305 1.85 -9.03 11.06
N ARG A 306 1.39 -9.59 12.19
CA ARG A 306 0.62 -8.83 13.19
C ARG A 306 1.47 -7.74 13.80
N ASN A 307 0.91 -6.55 13.93
CA ASN A 307 1.59 -5.41 14.54
C ASN A 307 2.93 -5.09 13.87
N GLN A 308 3.07 -5.45 12.59
CA GLN A 308 4.27 -5.26 11.80
C GLN A 308 3.98 -4.56 10.48
N ALA A 309 4.91 -3.71 10.07
CA ALA A 309 4.92 -3.03 8.78
C ALA A 309 6.38 -2.75 8.40
N ILE A 310 6.63 -2.27 7.18
CA ILE A 310 7.98 -2.00 6.69
C ILE A 310 8.02 -0.58 6.13
N LEU A 311 8.81 0.29 6.74
CA LEU A 311 9.14 1.59 6.18
C LEU A 311 10.26 1.43 5.15
N LEU A 312 10.11 2.13 4.04
CA LEU A 312 11.05 2.16 2.93
C LEU A 312 11.51 3.60 2.71
N ASN A 313 12.82 3.78 2.62
CA ASN A 313 13.40 5.06 2.22
C ASN A 313 14.47 4.83 1.15
N LEU A 314 14.60 5.75 0.20
CA LEU A 314 15.72 5.75 -0.73
C LEU A 314 16.97 6.20 0.04
N ARG A 315 18.08 5.51 -0.17
CA ARG A 315 19.39 5.93 0.34
C ARG A 315 19.90 7.15 -0.42
#